data_AF-A0AAV9GSY1-F1
#
_entry.id   AF-A0AAV9GSY1-F1
#
_cell.length_a   1.000
_cell.length_b   1.000
_cell.length_c   1.000
_cell.angle_alpha   90.00
_cell.angle_beta   90.00
_cell.angle_gamma   90.00
#
_symmetry.space_group_name_H-M   'P 1'
#
loop_
_entity.id
_entity.type
_entity.pdbx_description
1 polymer ?
#
loop_
_entity_poly.entity_id
_entity_poly.type
_entity_poly.pdbx_seq_one_letter_code
_entity_poly.pdbx_strand_id
1 'polypeptide(L)'
;MSSKFNERVYSTVPEYRRLVSILTSTNHAPKHLSQQEDLITALKTEITASDTRVASAEAQRLSEQADHTKYQTSTFRRLAHKASGKSSRYTAKAAKEESEYLAAVQAEHTEKQHNAALRFQLAEAESLAESLKPAATQHDQAKAGLETLLSSLFDGPTPDYPDEDSAENDVSLAQEAYRSAQTALRDESLALEHLKSSQLAMRAAVAASNDALRIATHLDAVSDRDELRLLRWTRSLCRRGCHIFRRRG
;
A
#
# COMPACT_ATOMS: atom_id res chain seq x y z
N MET A 1 -10.25 4.97 -61.20
CA MET A 1 -10.56 5.29 -59.80
C MET A 1 -9.33 5.57 -58.94
N SER A 2 -8.12 5.13 -59.35
CA SER A 2 -6.83 5.56 -58.78
C SER A 2 -6.74 7.08 -58.51
N SER A 3 -7.35 7.91 -59.36
CA SER A 3 -7.43 9.37 -59.15
C SER A 3 -8.07 9.82 -57.83
N LYS A 4 -9.16 9.20 -57.36
CA LYS A 4 -9.88 9.65 -56.15
C LYS A 4 -9.17 9.25 -54.85
N PHE A 5 -8.60 8.04 -54.83
CA PHE A 5 -7.75 7.61 -53.70
C PHE A 5 -6.48 8.47 -53.65
N ASN A 6 -5.79 8.65 -54.77
CA ASN A 6 -4.61 9.52 -54.84
C ASN A 6 -4.96 10.96 -54.42
N GLU A 7 -6.11 11.49 -54.80
CA GLU A 7 -6.58 12.81 -54.37
C GLU A 7 -6.81 12.89 -52.85
N ARG A 8 -7.37 11.84 -52.22
CA ARG A 8 -7.48 11.72 -50.75
C ARG A 8 -6.12 11.61 -50.07
N VAL A 9 -5.19 10.86 -50.65
CA VAL A 9 -3.81 10.77 -50.15
C VAL A 9 -3.16 12.15 -50.20
N TYR A 10 -3.19 12.84 -51.35
CA TYR A 10 -2.56 14.14 -51.49
C TYR A 10 -3.21 15.23 -50.61
N SER A 11 -4.52 15.18 -50.39
CA SER A 11 -5.21 16.15 -49.52
C SER A 11 -4.89 15.98 -48.03
N THR A 12 -4.47 14.78 -47.60
CA THR A 12 -4.11 14.49 -46.20
C THR A 12 -2.62 14.73 -45.88
N VAL A 13 -1.75 14.82 -46.89
CA VAL A 13 -0.30 15.06 -46.73
C VAL A 13 0.04 16.28 -45.85
N PRO A 14 -0.62 17.46 -45.98
CA PRO A 14 -0.29 18.61 -45.14
C PRO A 14 -0.53 18.35 -43.65
N GLU A 15 -1.65 17.70 -43.30
CA GLU A 15 -1.97 17.39 -41.91
C GLU A 15 -1.06 16.28 -41.37
N TYR A 16 -0.77 15.24 -42.16
CA TYR A 16 0.22 14.22 -41.81
C TYR A 16 1.58 14.84 -41.44
N ARG A 17 2.09 15.75 -42.29
CA ARG A 17 3.36 16.45 -42.04
C ARG A 17 3.29 17.30 -40.77
N ARG A 18 2.17 17.97 -40.52
CA ARG A 18 1.96 18.76 -39.29
C ARG A 18 2.02 17.87 -38.05
N LEU A 19 1.31 16.75 -38.05
CA LEU A 19 1.27 15.80 -36.92
C LEU A 19 2.64 15.17 -36.66
N VAL A 20 3.35 14.72 -37.71
CA VAL A 20 4.71 14.18 -37.57
C VAL A 20 5.69 15.24 -37.08
N SER A 21 5.56 16.50 -37.52
CA SER A 21 6.38 17.60 -37.01
C SER A 21 6.15 17.84 -35.51
N ILE A 22 4.91 17.74 -35.05
CA ILE A 22 4.60 17.87 -33.62
C ILE A 22 5.23 16.70 -32.86
N LEU A 23 4.99 15.46 -33.30
CA LEU A 23 5.54 14.25 -32.67
C LEU A 23 7.07 14.28 -32.54
N THR A 24 7.77 14.72 -33.57
CA THR A 24 9.24 14.84 -33.55
C THR A 24 9.70 15.92 -32.57
N SER A 25 9.02 17.07 -32.52
CA SER A 25 9.35 18.15 -31.57
C SER A 25 9.06 17.78 -30.11
N THR A 26 8.03 16.96 -29.85
CA THR A 26 7.58 16.60 -28.50
C THR A 26 8.01 15.21 -28.05
N ASN A 27 8.79 14.48 -28.84
CA ASN A 27 9.17 13.07 -28.59
C ASN A 27 9.81 12.82 -27.20
N HIS A 28 10.52 13.81 -26.67
CA HIS A 28 11.16 13.71 -25.36
C HIS A 28 10.14 13.83 -24.20
N ALA A 29 9.06 14.59 -24.37
CA ALA A 29 8.21 15.00 -23.26
C ALA A 29 7.51 13.85 -22.51
N PRO A 30 6.92 12.82 -23.16
CA PRO A 30 6.24 11.74 -22.44
C PRO A 30 7.19 10.94 -21.53
N LYS A 31 8.38 10.60 -22.04
CA LYS A 31 9.38 9.84 -21.28
C LYS A 31 9.92 10.66 -20.11
N HIS A 32 10.24 11.94 -20.35
CA HIS A 32 10.73 12.82 -19.30
C HIS A 32 9.66 13.07 -18.23
N LEU A 33 8.39 13.21 -18.62
CA LEU A 33 7.27 13.35 -17.68
C LEU A 33 7.14 12.12 -16.78
N SER A 34 7.13 10.91 -17.37
CA SER A 34 7.08 9.66 -16.60
C SER A 34 8.26 9.52 -15.63
N GLN A 35 9.48 9.83 -16.06
CA GLN A 35 10.65 9.83 -15.17
C GLN A 35 10.51 10.84 -14.03
N GLN A 36 9.90 11.99 -14.30
CA GLN A 36 9.68 13.02 -13.29
C GLN A 36 8.61 12.62 -12.27
N GLU A 37 7.54 11.96 -12.73
CA GLU A 37 6.51 11.39 -11.85
C GLU A 37 7.08 10.31 -10.94
N ASP A 38 7.91 9.40 -11.47
CA ASP A 38 8.62 8.40 -10.69
C ASP A 38 9.51 9.06 -9.62
N LEU A 39 10.28 10.10 -9.99
CA LEU A 39 11.10 10.85 -9.04
C LEU A 39 10.27 11.54 -7.95
N ILE A 40 9.13 12.14 -8.32
CA ILE A 40 8.20 12.76 -7.36
C ILE A 40 7.70 11.72 -6.35
N THR A 41 7.34 10.51 -6.80
CA THR A 41 6.89 9.45 -5.89
C THR A 41 8.01 9.02 -4.95
N ALA A 42 9.23 8.83 -5.45
CA ALA A 42 10.39 8.49 -4.64
C ALA A 42 10.70 9.58 -3.60
N LEU A 43 10.70 10.86 -4.00
CA LEU A 43 10.92 11.99 -3.10
C LEU A 43 9.84 12.08 -2.02
N LYS A 44 8.56 11.86 -2.36
CA LYS A 44 7.47 11.81 -1.37
C LYS A 44 7.70 10.71 -0.34
N THR A 45 8.10 9.51 -0.78
CA THR A 45 8.42 8.43 0.16
C THR A 45 9.60 8.78 1.06
N GLU A 46 10.68 9.37 0.51
CA GLU A 46 11.84 9.75 1.32
C GLU A 46 11.53 10.90 2.28
N ILE A 47 10.69 11.87 1.90
CA ILE A 47 10.22 12.93 2.79
C ILE A 47 9.43 12.34 3.96
N THR A 48 8.55 11.36 3.74
CA THR A 48 7.83 10.72 4.85
C THR A 48 8.78 10.00 5.80
N ALA A 49 9.80 9.32 5.29
CA ALA A 49 10.84 8.71 6.12
C ALA A 49 11.64 9.78 6.88
N SER A 50 12.05 10.85 6.20
CA SER A 50 12.78 11.97 6.81
C SER A 50 11.96 12.71 7.87
N ASP A 51 10.65 12.89 7.68
CA ASP A 51 9.76 13.49 8.67
C ASP A 51 9.75 12.66 9.98
N THR A 52 9.78 11.32 9.88
CA THR A 52 9.90 10.47 11.07
C THR A 52 11.27 10.60 11.75
N ARG A 53 12.36 10.74 10.96
CA ARG A 53 13.72 10.97 11.50
C ARG A 53 13.80 12.32 12.22
N VAL A 54 13.27 13.39 11.63
CA VAL A 54 13.17 14.72 12.26
C VAL A 54 12.39 14.64 13.57
N ALA A 55 11.22 14.00 13.59
CA ALA A 55 10.43 13.84 14.81
C ALA A 55 11.19 13.07 15.91
N SER A 56 11.94 12.02 15.53
CA SER A 56 12.78 11.27 16.48
C SER A 56 13.94 12.10 17.03
N ALA A 57 14.60 12.90 16.18
CA ALA A 57 15.70 13.78 16.58
C ALA A 57 15.21 14.92 17.48
N GLU A 58 14.03 15.49 17.19
CA GLU A 58 13.38 16.49 18.04
C GLU A 58 13.02 15.92 19.41
N ALA A 59 12.46 14.70 19.46
CA ALA A 59 12.15 14.02 20.71
C ALA A 59 13.42 13.77 21.54
N GLN A 60 14.51 13.33 20.89
CA GLN A 60 15.80 13.14 21.55
C GLN A 60 16.36 14.47 22.07
N ARG A 61 16.39 15.53 21.26
CA ARG A 61 16.84 16.86 21.71
C ARG A 61 16.06 17.35 22.92
N LEU A 62 14.73 17.19 22.93
CA LEU A 62 13.88 17.58 24.06
C LEU A 62 14.21 16.79 25.33
N SER A 63 14.49 15.48 25.22
CA SER A 63 14.92 14.65 26.33
C SER A 63 16.27 15.12 26.89
N GLU A 64 17.29 15.26 26.03
CA GLU A 64 18.63 15.70 26.43
C GLU A 64 18.60 17.13 27.02
N GLN A 65 17.75 18.01 26.47
CA GLN A 65 17.55 19.36 27.02
C GLN A 65 17.00 19.31 28.44
N ALA A 66 16.04 18.43 28.71
CA ALA A 66 15.46 18.27 30.04
C ALA A 66 16.50 17.76 31.05
N ASP A 67 17.30 16.76 30.66
CA ASP A 67 18.36 16.19 31.51
C ASP A 67 19.50 17.19 31.76
N HIS A 68 19.97 17.87 30.72
CA HIS A 68 20.93 18.97 30.83
C HIS A 68 20.45 20.07 31.79
N THR A 69 19.21 20.54 31.61
CA THR A 69 18.62 21.59 32.45
C THR A 69 18.49 21.14 33.90
N LYS A 70 18.04 19.90 34.13
CA LYS A 70 17.90 19.31 35.47
C LYS A 70 19.24 19.12 36.16
N TYR A 71 20.30 18.81 35.41
CA TYR A 71 21.65 18.65 35.96
C TYR A 71 22.30 19.99 36.30
N GLN A 72 22.11 21.03 35.47
CA GLN A 72 22.62 22.38 35.70
C GLN A 72 21.90 23.11 36.85
N THR A 73 20.57 23.01 36.93
CA THR A 73 19.76 23.80 37.88
C THR A 73 19.73 23.22 39.30
N SER A 74 20.18 21.97 39.51
CA SER A 74 20.14 21.33 40.82
C SER A 74 21.23 21.85 41.77
N THR A 75 20.92 22.93 42.48
CA THR A 75 21.76 23.51 43.53
C THR A 75 22.06 22.51 44.66
N PHE A 76 21.10 21.65 45.01
CA PHE A 76 21.27 20.58 46.00
C PHE A 76 22.33 19.55 45.57
N ARG A 77 22.29 19.07 44.32
CA ARG A 77 23.31 18.14 43.79
C ARG A 77 24.69 18.78 43.77
N ARG A 78 24.77 20.04 43.35
CA ARG A 78 26.02 20.81 43.34
C ARG A 78 26.61 20.96 44.75
N LEU A 79 25.78 21.26 45.75
CA LEU A 79 26.20 21.37 47.15
C LEU A 79 26.61 20.01 47.73
N ALA A 80 25.86 18.94 47.47
CA ALA A 80 26.19 17.58 47.94
C ALA A 80 27.52 17.06 47.37
N HIS A 81 27.79 17.30 46.08
CA HIS A 81 29.07 16.95 45.46
C HIS A 81 30.24 17.80 45.98
N LYS A 82 30.00 19.07 46.31
CA LYS A 82 30.99 19.96 46.94
C LYS A 82 31.30 19.53 48.38
N ALA A 83 30.29 19.22 49.18
CA ALA A 83 30.43 18.79 50.56
C ALA A 83 31.11 17.42 50.70
N SER A 84 30.92 16.51 49.74
CA SER A 84 31.57 15.19 49.72
C SER A 84 32.97 15.16 49.08
N GLY A 85 33.52 16.31 48.67
CA GLY A 85 34.82 16.41 47.99
C GLY A 85 34.86 15.84 46.56
N LYS A 86 33.70 15.51 45.98
CA LYS A 86 33.56 14.89 44.63
C LYS A 86 33.17 15.92 43.56
N SER A 87 33.68 17.15 43.65
CA SER A 87 33.33 18.23 42.71
C SER A 87 33.74 17.91 41.26
N SER A 88 34.89 17.26 41.06
CA SER A 88 35.38 16.88 39.72
C SER A 88 34.45 15.91 38.99
N ARG A 89 33.75 15.03 39.73
CA ARG A 89 32.77 14.10 39.14
C ARG A 89 31.51 14.84 38.67
N TYR A 90 31.11 15.89 39.40
CA TYR A 90 29.98 16.72 38.99
C TYR A 90 30.30 17.50 37.72
N THR A 91 31.49 18.11 37.63
CA THR A 91 31.91 18.85 36.43
C THR A 91 32.08 17.95 35.22
N ALA A 92 32.66 16.76 35.40
CA ALA A 92 32.81 15.78 34.32
C ALA A 92 31.44 15.32 33.78
N LYS A 93 30.46 15.10 34.67
CA LYS A 93 29.11 14.72 34.25
C LYS A 93 28.35 15.89 33.63
N ALA A 94 28.48 17.11 34.15
CA ALA A 94 27.88 18.30 33.53
C ALA A 94 28.40 18.53 32.10
N ALA A 95 29.71 18.39 31.88
CA ALA A 95 30.32 18.50 30.55
C ALA A 95 29.83 17.39 29.61
N LYS A 96 29.61 16.18 30.12
CA LYS A 96 29.04 15.08 29.35
C LYS A 96 27.60 15.40 28.89
N GLU A 97 26.73 15.81 29.79
CA GLU A 97 25.32 16.13 29.48
C GLU A 97 25.22 17.34 28.53
N GLU A 98 26.14 18.32 28.64
CA GLU A 98 26.26 19.40 27.66
C GLU A 98 26.68 18.88 26.28
N SER A 99 27.65 17.98 26.20
CA SER A 99 28.07 17.39 24.93
C SER A 99 26.96 16.54 24.27
N GLU A 100 26.20 15.78 25.06
CA GLU A 100 25.07 14.97 24.59
C GLU A 100 23.93 15.87 24.07
N TYR A 101 23.60 16.95 24.79
CA TYR A 101 22.64 17.96 24.33
C TYR A 101 23.08 18.64 23.02
N LEU A 102 24.34 19.09 22.93
CA LEU A 102 24.86 19.73 21.72
C LEU A 102 24.87 18.77 20.53
N ALA A 103 25.20 17.50 20.75
CA ALA A 103 25.12 16.47 19.72
C ALA A 103 23.68 16.26 19.23
N ALA A 104 22.69 16.23 20.14
CA ALA A 104 21.28 16.11 19.78
C ALA A 104 20.76 17.34 19.01
N VAL A 105 21.18 18.55 19.39
CA VAL A 105 20.86 19.79 18.65
C VAL A 105 21.43 19.75 17.24
N GLN A 106 22.69 19.32 17.09
CA GLN A 106 23.33 19.22 15.78
C GLN A 106 22.62 18.17 14.91
N ALA A 107 22.28 17.00 15.47
CA ALA A 107 21.57 15.94 14.77
C ALA A 107 20.19 16.39 14.28
N GLU A 108 19.40 17.06 15.13
CA GLU A 108 18.11 17.64 14.73
C GLU A 108 18.31 18.64 13.59
N HIS A 109 19.30 19.53 13.70
CA HIS A 109 19.54 20.55 12.70
C HIS A 109 19.91 19.92 11.34
N THR A 110 20.77 18.91 11.32
CA THR A 110 21.15 18.21 10.10
C THR A 110 19.98 17.48 9.44
N GLU A 111 19.13 16.82 10.23
CA GLU A 111 17.93 16.14 9.70
C GLU A 111 16.92 17.15 9.15
N LYS A 112 16.73 18.30 9.81
CA LYS A 112 15.87 19.38 9.30
C LYS A 112 16.38 19.97 7.99
N GLN A 113 17.68 20.18 7.88
CA GLN A 113 18.30 20.65 6.63
C GLN A 113 18.12 19.63 5.51
N HIS A 114 18.33 18.34 5.79
CA HIS A 114 18.09 17.27 4.83
C HIS A 114 16.63 17.25 4.37
N ASN A 115 15.68 17.32 5.31
CA ASN A 115 14.25 17.33 5.00
C ASN A 115 13.87 18.53 4.13
N ALA A 116 14.38 19.72 4.46
CA ALA A 116 14.16 20.93 3.68
C ALA A 116 14.73 20.81 2.26
N ALA A 117 15.91 20.21 2.10
CA ALA A 117 16.51 19.97 0.79
C ALA A 117 15.66 19.01 -0.06
N LEU A 118 15.13 17.93 0.53
CA LEU A 118 14.22 17.01 -0.16
C LEU A 118 12.93 17.70 -0.62
N ARG A 119 12.33 18.53 0.24
CA ARG A 119 11.13 19.31 -0.10
C ARG A 119 11.40 20.32 -1.21
N PHE A 120 12.57 20.94 -1.22
CA PHE A 120 12.99 21.81 -2.31
C PHE A 120 13.12 21.05 -3.64
N GLN A 121 13.80 19.89 -3.63
CA GLN A 121 13.89 19.03 -4.81
C GLN A 121 12.52 18.55 -5.30
N LEU A 122 11.60 18.25 -4.38
CA LEU A 122 10.22 17.90 -4.73
C LEU A 122 9.52 19.06 -5.45
N ALA A 123 9.66 20.29 -4.96
CA ALA A 123 9.04 21.46 -5.59
C ALA A 123 9.62 21.73 -6.99
N GLU A 124 10.93 21.62 -7.17
CA GLU A 124 11.55 21.69 -8.50
C GLU A 124 11.04 20.57 -9.41
N ALA A 125 10.92 19.36 -8.87
CA ALA A 125 10.47 18.22 -9.62
C ALA A 125 9.01 18.36 -10.10
N GLU A 126 8.12 18.83 -9.23
CA GLU A 126 6.72 19.10 -9.55
C GLU A 126 6.61 20.24 -10.57
N SER A 127 7.42 21.30 -10.45
CA SER A 127 7.46 22.39 -11.43
C SER A 127 7.90 21.90 -12.83
N LEU A 128 8.92 21.04 -12.89
CA LEU A 128 9.39 20.47 -14.15
C LEU A 128 8.33 19.54 -14.77
N ALA A 129 7.68 18.70 -13.97
CA ALA A 129 6.59 17.85 -14.44
C ALA A 129 5.46 18.69 -15.04
N GLU A 130 5.05 19.77 -14.36
CA GLU A 130 4.02 20.68 -14.84
C GLU A 130 4.39 21.33 -16.17
N SER A 131 5.67 21.70 -16.35
CA SER A 131 6.16 22.26 -17.61
C SER A 131 6.17 21.27 -18.78
N LEU A 132 6.30 19.96 -18.50
CA LEU A 132 6.34 18.89 -19.50
C LEU A 132 4.95 18.41 -19.92
N LYS A 133 3.94 18.54 -19.05
CA LYS A 133 2.56 18.11 -19.32
C LYS A 133 1.97 18.63 -20.64
N PRO A 134 2.10 19.93 -21.00
CA PRO A 134 1.56 20.42 -22.27
C PRO A 134 2.19 19.74 -23.48
N ALA A 135 3.52 19.55 -23.47
CA ALA A 135 4.23 18.91 -24.57
C ALA A 135 3.90 17.41 -24.68
N ALA A 136 3.77 16.71 -23.55
CA ALA A 136 3.33 15.32 -23.52
C ALA A 136 1.88 15.18 -24.03
N THR A 137 0.98 16.07 -23.59
CA THR A 137 -0.41 16.09 -24.07
C THR A 137 -0.50 16.35 -25.57
N GLN A 138 0.29 17.30 -26.09
CA GLN A 138 0.37 17.56 -27.53
C GLN A 138 0.93 16.37 -28.30
N HIS A 139 1.90 15.64 -27.74
CA HIS A 139 2.42 14.42 -28.31
C HIS A 139 1.32 13.36 -28.47
N ASP A 140 0.58 13.10 -27.40
CA ASP A 140 -0.49 12.09 -27.39
C ASP A 140 -1.64 12.47 -28.34
N GLN A 141 -2.02 13.75 -28.36
CA GLN A 141 -3.00 14.26 -29.31
C GLN A 141 -2.55 14.13 -30.76
N ALA A 142 -1.28 14.44 -31.06
CA ALA A 142 -0.73 14.28 -32.40
C ALA A 142 -0.66 12.81 -32.82
N LYS A 143 -0.35 11.90 -31.88
CA LYS A 143 -0.35 10.46 -32.12
C LYS A 143 -1.76 9.94 -32.44
N ALA A 144 -2.75 10.28 -31.61
CA ALA A 144 -4.14 9.91 -31.84
C ALA A 144 -4.70 10.50 -33.14
N GLY A 145 -4.33 11.75 -33.46
CA GLY A 145 -4.68 12.39 -34.73
C GLY A 145 -4.05 11.68 -35.93
N LEU A 146 -2.81 11.21 -35.81
CA LEU A 146 -2.13 10.46 -36.85
C LEU A 146 -2.77 9.10 -37.08
N GLU A 147 -3.10 8.38 -36.01
CA GLU A 147 -3.83 7.11 -36.06
C GLU A 147 -5.20 7.31 -36.73
N THR A 148 -5.97 8.32 -36.33
CA THR A 148 -7.27 8.65 -36.92
C THR A 148 -7.14 8.99 -38.41
N LEU A 149 -6.13 9.78 -38.80
CA LEU A 149 -5.90 10.17 -40.18
C LEU A 149 -5.52 8.97 -41.06
N LEU A 150 -4.64 8.09 -40.56
CA LEU A 150 -4.25 6.87 -41.26
C LEU A 150 -5.42 5.89 -41.38
N SER A 151 -6.16 5.65 -40.29
CA SER A 151 -7.40 4.87 -40.32
C SER A 151 -8.39 5.43 -41.33
N SER A 152 -8.59 6.75 -41.39
CA SER A 152 -9.50 7.34 -42.38
C SER A 152 -9.06 7.15 -43.84
N LEU A 153 -7.76 6.93 -44.08
CA LEU A 153 -7.17 6.82 -45.42
C LEU A 153 -7.09 5.37 -45.89
N PHE A 154 -6.75 4.47 -44.96
CA PHE A 154 -6.42 3.08 -45.24
C PHE A 154 -7.46 2.09 -44.73
N ASP A 155 -8.33 2.47 -43.80
CA ASP A 155 -9.44 1.59 -43.39
C ASP A 155 -10.59 1.69 -44.40
N GLY A 156 -11.18 0.52 -44.67
CA GLY A 156 -12.32 0.36 -45.57
C GLY A 156 -12.09 -0.78 -46.57
N PRO A 157 -13.16 -1.23 -47.24
CA PRO A 157 -13.05 -2.28 -48.25
C PRO A 157 -12.16 -1.79 -49.39
N THR A 158 -11.30 -2.68 -49.88
CA THR A 158 -10.44 -2.45 -51.03
C THR A 158 -11.16 -3.00 -52.25
N PRO A 159 -11.99 -2.20 -52.97
CA PRO A 159 -13.00 -2.74 -53.88
C PRO A 159 -12.41 -3.41 -55.13
N ASP A 160 -11.13 -3.16 -55.40
CA ASP A 160 -10.37 -3.78 -56.48
C ASP A 160 -9.89 -5.21 -56.11
N TYR A 161 -10.04 -5.61 -54.84
CA TYR A 161 -9.62 -6.91 -54.28
C TYR A 161 -10.73 -7.53 -53.39
N PRO A 162 -11.89 -7.91 -53.97
CA PRO A 162 -13.02 -8.45 -53.21
C PRO A 162 -12.71 -9.76 -52.47
N ASP A 163 -11.78 -10.56 -52.99
CA ASP A 163 -11.34 -11.80 -52.33
C ASP A 163 -10.55 -11.51 -51.04
N GLU A 164 -9.78 -10.42 -51.01
CA GLU A 164 -9.06 -9.95 -49.82
C GLU A 164 -10.04 -9.42 -48.77
N ASP A 165 -10.99 -8.58 -49.17
CA ASP A 165 -12.05 -8.07 -48.30
C ASP A 165 -12.87 -9.21 -47.64
N SER A 166 -13.16 -10.28 -48.40
CA SER A 166 -13.86 -11.46 -47.86
C SER A 166 -13.01 -12.19 -46.81
N ALA A 167 -11.72 -12.38 -47.08
CA ALA A 167 -10.81 -13.05 -46.15
C ALA A 167 -10.60 -12.22 -44.87
N GLU A 168 -10.49 -10.89 -44.98
CA GLU A 168 -10.40 -10.00 -43.82
C GLU A 168 -11.64 -10.07 -42.93
N ASN A 169 -12.83 -10.10 -43.55
CA ASN A 169 -14.08 -10.26 -42.82
C ASN A 169 -14.15 -11.61 -42.09
N ASP A 170 -13.77 -12.71 -42.77
CA ASP A 170 -13.72 -14.03 -42.15
C ASP A 170 -12.77 -14.08 -40.95
N VAL A 171 -11.59 -13.45 -41.06
CA VAL A 171 -10.64 -13.33 -39.95
C VAL A 171 -11.23 -12.49 -38.82
N SER A 172 -11.88 -11.36 -39.13
CA SER A 172 -12.53 -10.51 -38.12
C SER A 172 -13.60 -11.27 -37.34
N LEU A 173 -14.49 -11.98 -38.04
CA LEU A 173 -15.52 -12.83 -37.42
C LEU A 173 -14.92 -13.93 -36.56
N ALA A 174 -13.86 -14.59 -37.04
CA ALA A 174 -13.16 -15.62 -36.28
C ALA A 174 -12.51 -15.06 -35.01
N GLN A 175 -11.90 -13.87 -35.07
CA GLN A 175 -11.32 -13.20 -33.92
C GLN A 175 -12.37 -12.78 -32.89
N GLU A 176 -13.52 -12.26 -33.32
CA GLU A 176 -14.64 -11.93 -32.44
C GLU A 176 -15.19 -13.17 -31.74
N ALA A 177 -15.41 -14.25 -32.49
CA ALA A 177 -15.84 -15.53 -31.94
C ALA A 177 -14.82 -16.08 -30.90
N TYR A 178 -13.53 -15.99 -31.20
CA TYR A 178 -12.46 -16.39 -30.29
C TYR A 178 -12.46 -15.56 -28.99
N ARG A 179 -12.54 -14.22 -29.10
CA ARG A 179 -12.59 -13.32 -27.93
C ARG A 179 -13.82 -13.58 -27.06
N SER A 180 -14.97 -13.81 -27.70
CA SER A 180 -16.21 -14.18 -27.00
C SER A 180 -16.05 -15.50 -26.25
N ALA A 181 -15.49 -16.53 -26.90
CA ALA A 181 -15.23 -17.83 -26.28
C ALA A 181 -14.23 -17.73 -25.12
N GLN A 182 -13.18 -16.92 -25.26
CA GLN A 182 -12.19 -16.70 -24.21
C GLN A 182 -12.80 -15.99 -23.00
N THR A 183 -13.70 -15.03 -23.22
CA THR A 183 -14.42 -14.34 -22.16
C THR A 183 -15.33 -15.31 -21.41
N ALA A 184 -16.13 -16.11 -22.13
CA ALA A 184 -16.98 -17.13 -21.54
C ALA A 184 -16.18 -18.15 -20.70
N LEU A 185 -15.06 -18.64 -21.23
CA LEU A 185 -14.17 -19.56 -20.49
C LEU A 185 -13.62 -18.93 -19.20
N ARG A 186 -13.24 -17.65 -19.24
CA ARG A 186 -12.76 -16.94 -18.06
C ARG A 186 -13.84 -16.85 -17.00
N ASP A 187 -15.06 -16.50 -17.41
CA ASP A 187 -16.19 -16.35 -16.49
C ASP A 187 -16.61 -17.70 -15.89
N GLU A 188 -16.61 -18.78 -16.68
CA GLU A 188 -16.82 -20.15 -16.18
C GLU A 188 -15.72 -20.57 -15.19
N SER A 189 -14.46 -20.23 -15.48
CA SER A 189 -13.34 -20.54 -14.59
C SER A 189 -13.47 -19.82 -13.24
N LEU A 190 -13.85 -18.54 -13.26
CA LEU A 190 -14.12 -17.76 -12.05
C LEU A 190 -15.30 -18.32 -11.26
N ALA A 191 -16.39 -18.69 -11.94
CA ALA A 191 -17.54 -19.32 -11.30
C ALA A 191 -17.15 -20.64 -10.61
N LEU A 192 -16.32 -21.46 -11.27
CA LEU A 192 -15.83 -22.72 -10.73
C LEU A 192 -14.92 -22.51 -9.51
N GLU A 193 -14.06 -21.50 -9.51
CA GLU A 193 -13.26 -21.12 -8.34
C GLU A 193 -14.15 -20.70 -7.15
N HIS A 194 -15.16 -19.86 -7.39
CA HIS A 194 -16.12 -19.46 -6.36
C HIS A 194 -16.91 -20.64 -5.79
N LEU A 195 -17.34 -21.58 -6.64
CA LEU A 195 -18.01 -22.80 -6.21
C LEU A 195 -17.10 -23.69 -5.36
N LYS A 196 -15.83 -23.87 -5.77
CA LYS A 196 -14.84 -24.61 -4.97
C LYS A 196 -14.60 -23.97 -3.60
N SER A 197 -14.43 -22.65 -3.56
CA SER A 197 -14.25 -21.90 -2.31
C SER A 197 -15.48 -22.06 -1.40
N SER A 198 -16.68 -21.89 -1.96
CA SER A 198 -17.94 -22.06 -1.23
C SER A 198 -18.09 -23.49 -0.69
N GLN A 199 -17.75 -24.50 -1.49
CA GLN A 199 -17.78 -25.90 -1.05
C GLN A 199 -16.82 -26.16 0.12
N LEU A 200 -15.61 -25.58 0.08
CA LEU A 200 -14.65 -25.68 1.19
C LEU A 200 -15.18 -25.00 2.45
N ALA A 201 -15.75 -23.80 2.32
CA ALA A 201 -16.36 -23.08 3.43
C ALA A 201 -17.54 -23.85 4.04
N MET A 202 -18.42 -24.43 3.21
CA MET A 202 -19.52 -25.28 3.66
C MET A 202 -19.01 -26.52 4.41
N ARG A 203 -17.97 -27.20 3.90
CA ARG A 203 -17.37 -28.34 4.59
C ARG A 203 -16.79 -27.94 5.96
N ALA A 204 -16.11 -26.80 6.04
CA ALA A 204 -15.59 -26.28 7.30
C ALA A 204 -16.72 -25.94 8.29
N ALA A 205 -17.82 -25.34 7.82
CA ALA A 205 -18.98 -25.02 8.65
C ALA A 205 -19.69 -26.29 9.18
N VAL A 206 -19.81 -27.34 8.36
CA VAL A 206 -20.34 -28.64 8.80
C VAL A 206 -19.44 -29.29 9.85
N ALA A 207 -18.12 -29.27 9.63
CA ALA A 207 -17.16 -29.79 10.61
C ALA A 207 -17.26 -29.05 11.96
N ALA A 208 -17.27 -27.71 11.91
CA ALA A 208 -17.42 -26.88 13.11
C ALA A 208 -18.75 -27.14 13.84
N SER A 209 -19.84 -27.33 13.09
CA SER A 209 -21.16 -27.68 13.67
C SER A 209 -21.14 -29.03 14.36
N ASN A 210 -20.50 -30.04 13.76
CA ASN A 210 -20.35 -31.37 14.36
C ASN A 210 -19.47 -31.34 15.61
N ASP A 211 -18.38 -30.56 15.59
CA ASP A 211 -17.54 -30.36 16.76
C ASP A 211 -18.30 -29.67 17.90
N ALA A 212 -19.06 -28.62 17.59
CA ALA A 212 -19.91 -27.93 18.56
C ALA A 212 -20.95 -28.88 19.18
N LEU A 213 -21.61 -29.73 18.36
CA LEU A 213 -22.55 -30.74 18.83
C LEU A 213 -21.87 -31.77 19.75
N ARG A 214 -20.67 -32.22 19.40
CA ARG A 214 -19.89 -33.16 20.21
C ARG A 214 -19.48 -32.55 21.55
N ILE A 215 -19.09 -31.27 21.57
CA ILE A 215 -18.77 -30.55 22.79
C ILE A 215 -20.01 -30.37 23.67
N ALA A 216 -21.15 -29.97 23.09
CA ALA A 216 -22.40 -29.79 23.82
C ALA A 216 -22.87 -31.11 24.47
N THR A 217 -22.91 -32.21 23.71
CA THR A 217 -23.27 -33.54 24.24
C THR A 217 -22.32 -34.03 25.34
N HIS A 218 -21.03 -33.72 25.25
CA HIS A 218 -20.09 -34.02 26.33
C HIS A 218 -20.33 -33.16 27.57
N LEU A 219 -20.63 -31.87 27.41
CA LEU A 219 -20.96 -30.98 28.52
C LEU A 219 -22.25 -31.42 29.23
N ASP A 220 -23.28 -31.83 28.50
CA ASP A 220 -24.51 -32.38 29.06
C ASP A 220 -24.22 -33.67 29.87
N ALA A 221 -23.39 -34.56 29.32
CA ALA A 221 -23.00 -35.80 30.00
C ALA A 221 -22.12 -35.56 31.25
N VAL A 222 -21.31 -34.49 31.28
CA VAL A 222 -20.53 -34.09 32.47
C VAL A 222 -21.45 -33.46 33.52
N SER A 223 -22.37 -32.59 33.11
CA SER A 223 -23.36 -31.98 34.00
C SER A 223 -24.21 -33.04 34.69
N ASP A 224 -24.70 -34.03 33.95
CA ASP A 224 -25.48 -35.14 34.47
C ASP A 224 -24.67 -36.02 35.45
N ARG A 225 -23.36 -36.20 35.19
CA ARG A 225 -22.45 -36.88 36.13
C ARG A 225 -22.20 -36.09 37.41
N ASP A 226 -22.09 -34.77 37.33
CA ASP A 226 -21.87 -33.92 38.50
C ASP A 226 -23.13 -33.80 39.37
N GLU A 227 -24.32 -33.75 38.76
CA GLU A 227 -25.59 -33.89 39.48
C GLU A 227 -25.71 -35.25 40.18
N LEU A 228 -25.35 -36.35 39.50
CA LEU A 228 -25.31 -37.68 40.11
C LEU A 228 -24.27 -37.81 41.24
N ARG A 229 -23.15 -37.08 41.17
CA ARG A 229 -22.15 -37.02 42.25
C ARG A 229 -22.67 -36.25 43.45
N LEU A 230 -23.33 -35.11 43.24
CA LEU A 230 -23.97 -34.33 44.30
C LEU A 230 -25.07 -35.16 45.00
N LEU A 231 -25.90 -35.87 44.23
CA LEU A 231 -26.93 -36.78 44.77
C LEU A 231 -26.33 -37.97 45.55
N ARG A 232 -25.18 -38.52 45.14
CA ARG A 232 -24.48 -39.55 45.91
C ARG A 232 -23.86 -38.99 47.20
N TRP A 233 -23.29 -37.79 47.15
CA TRP A 233 -22.69 -37.14 48.31
C TRP A 233 -23.74 -36.80 49.37
N THR A 234 -24.88 -36.24 48.98
CA THR A 234 -26.00 -35.96 49.90
C THR A 234 -26.60 -37.22 50.51
N ARG A 235 -26.78 -38.30 49.72
CA ARG A 235 -27.19 -39.62 50.27
C ARG A 235 -26.16 -40.21 51.24
N SER A 236 -24.87 -40.04 50.96
CA SER A 236 -23.78 -40.44 51.85
C SER A 236 -23.81 -39.66 53.17
N LEU A 237 -24.06 -38.34 53.10
CA LEU A 237 -24.19 -37.49 54.28
C LEU A 237 -25.43 -37.81 55.11
N CYS A 238 -26.58 -38.10 54.48
CA CYS A 238 -27.75 -38.60 55.21
C CYS A 238 -27.49 -39.96 55.89
N ARG A 239 -26.78 -40.89 55.23
CA ARG A 239 -26.39 -42.16 55.87
C ARG A 239 -25.41 -41.98 57.03
N ARG A 240 -24.47 -41.03 56.94
CA ARG A 240 -23.51 -40.74 58.01
C ARG A 240 -24.14 -39.93 59.16
N GLY A 241 -25.06 -39.01 58.85
CA GLY A 241 -25.82 -38.22 59.83
C GLY A 241 -26.81 -39.06 60.64
N CYS A 242 -27.46 -40.06 60.02
CA CYS A 242 -28.35 -40.99 60.74
C CYS A 242 -27.61 -41.92 61.71
N HIS A 243 -26.30 -42.13 61.57
CA HIS A 243 -25.52 -42.93 62.52
C HIS A 243 -25.10 -42.17 63.78
N ILE A 244 -25.10 -40.84 63.76
CA ILE A 244 -24.69 -40.01 64.92
C ILE A 244 -25.85 -39.80 65.91
N PHE A 245 -27.11 -39.92 65.47
CA PHE A 245 -28.28 -39.71 66.35
C PHE A 245 -28.88 -41.01 66.94
N ARG A 246 -28.25 -42.18 66.75
CA ARG A 246 -28.77 -43.49 67.21
C ARG A 246 -27.86 -44.26 68.18
N ARG A 247 -26.92 -43.56 68.84
CA ARG A 247 -26.10 -44.10 69.94
C ARG A 247 -25.93 -43.04 71.05
N ARG A 248 -27.03 -42.68 71.71
CA ARG A 248 -27.10 -42.18 73.10
C ARG A 248 -28.56 -42.32 73.54
N GLY A 249 -28.83 -43.43 74.22
CA GLY A 249 -30.12 -43.92 74.66
C GLY A 249 -29.92 -45.36 75.06
#